data_AF-A0A838WBJ0-F1
#
_entry.id   AF-A0A838WBJ0-F1
#
_cell.length_a   1.000
_cell.length_b   1.000
_cell.length_c   1.000
_cell.angle_alpha   90.00
_cell.angle_beta   90.00
_cell.angle_gamma   90.00
#
_symmetry.space_group_name_H-M   'P 1'
#
loop_
_entity.id
_entity.type
_entity.pdbx_description
1 polymer ?
#
loop_
_entity_poly.entity_id
_entity_poly.type
_entity_poly.pdbx_seq_one_letter_code
_entity_poly.pdbx_strand_id
1 'polypeptide(L)'
;MRYLATVTGSGSVEVAAYGMADAEHLVEKEIAALWPGARVRILEVRRPAGAAERIAEELTVEYRVSGTLDVKAPDVKAARAEGFRQARARFATSRYRRVRWETAELIPGLSIGHG
;
A
#
# COMPACT_ATOMS: atom_id res chain seq x y z
N MET A 1 16.88 10.64 16.35
CA MET A 1 17.58 9.58 15.58
C MET A 1 16.85 9.39 14.25
N ARG A 2 17.53 8.88 13.21
CA ARG A 2 16.89 8.46 11.96
C ARG A 2 16.73 6.94 11.95
N TYR A 3 15.59 6.48 11.48
CA TYR A 3 15.22 5.07 11.37
C TYR A 3 14.72 4.81 9.97
N LEU A 4 15.09 3.66 9.44
CA LEU A 4 14.49 3.13 8.24
C LEU A 4 13.30 2.25 8.66
N ALA A 5 12.08 2.71 8.39
CA ALA A 5 10.86 2.01 8.73
C ALA A 5 10.30 1.27 7.51
N THR A 6 10.37 -0.06 7.50
CA THR A 6 9.67 -0.88 6.52
C THR A 6 8.27 -1.15 7.02
N VAL A 7 7.29 -0.50 6.38
CA VAL A 7 5.88 -0.56 6.77
C VAL A 7 5.14 -1.50 5.81
N THR A 8 4.34 -2.41 6.36
CA THR A 8 3.49 -3.32 5.59
C THR A 8 2.03 -3.12 5.97
N GLY A 9 1.15 -3.11 4.98
CA GLY A 9 -0.29 -3.04 5.15
C GLY A 9 -1.03 -3.91 4.14
N SER A 10 -2.25 -4.29 4.49
CA SER A 10 -3.17 -5.03 3.65
C SER A 10 -4.43 -4.21 3.39
N GLY A 11 -5.05 -4.42 2.24
CA GLY A 11 -6.28 -3.72 1.88
C GLY A 11 -7.08 -4.48 0.85
N SER A 12 -8.31 -4.03 0.67
CA SER A 12 -9.19 -4.48 -0.40
C SER A 12 -9.78 -3.24 -1.07
N VAL A 13 -9.92 -3.29 -2.39
CA VAL A 13 -10.44 -2.20 -3.19
C VAL A 13 -11.29 -2.72 -4.33
N GLU A 14 -12.34 -2.00 -4.65
CA GLU A 14 -13.16 -2.25 -5.85
C GLU A 14 -12.65 -1.38 -6.99
N VAL A 15 -12.45 -2.00 -8.15
CA VAL A 15 -12.00 -1.37 -9.39
C VAL A 15 -12.87 -1.81 -10.56
N ALA A 16 -13.12 -0.90 -11.48
CA ALA A 16 -13.72 -1.23 -12.77
C ALA A 16 -12.58 -1.49 -13.75
N ALA A 17 -12.53 -2.69 -14.33
CA ALA A 17 -11.44 -3.13 -15.20
C ALA A 17 -11.94 -4.08 -16.29
N TYR A 18 -11.16 -4.23 -17.37
CA TYR A 18 -11.51 -5.10 -18.51
C TYR A 18 -11.16 -6.58 -18.29
N GLY A 19 -10.87 -6.96 -17.04
CA GLY A 19 -10.49 -8.31 -16.63
C GLY A 19 -9.58 -8.29 -15.41
N MET A 20 -9.26 -9.49 -14.90
CA MET A 20 -8.45 -9.64 -13.68
C MET A 20 -7.05 -9.01 -13.82
N ALA A 21 -6.34 -9.28 -14.92
CA ALA A 21 -5.00 -8.73 -15.14
C ALA A 21 -4.98 -7.20 -15.20
N ASP A 22 -6.02 -6.60 -15.78
CA ASP A 22 -6.17 -5.14 -15.84
C ASP A 22 -6.47 -4.55 -14.46
N ALA A 23 -7.31 -5.22 -13.66
CA ALA A 23 -7.57 -4.83 -12.27
C ALA A 23 -6.30 -4.87 -11.41
N GLU A 24 -5.50 -5.93 -11.53
CA GLU A 24 -4.21 -6.06 -10.85
C GLU A 24 -3.27 -4.91 -11.23
N HIS A 25 -3.08 -4.71 -12.53
CA HIS A 25 -2.19 -3.68 -13.04
C HIS A 25 -2.64 -2.27 -12.63
N LEU A 26 -3.94 -2.01 -12.63
CA LEU A 26 -4.51 -0.74 -12.19
C LEU A 26 -4.19 -0.47 -10.72
N VAL A 27 -4.37 -1.46 -9.84
CA VAL A 27 -4.05 -1.33 -8.41
C VAL A 27 -2.57 -1.09 -8.19
N GLU A 28 -1.70 -1.85 -8.85
CA GLU A 28 -0.25 -1.66 -8.78
C GLU A 28 0.15 -0.26 -9.21
N LYS A 29 -0.37 0.21 -10.35
CA LYS A 29 -0.10 1.54 -10.90
C LYS A 29 -0.58 2.66 -9.98
N GLU A 30 -1.81 2.58 -9.47
CA GLU A 30 -2.36 3.60 -8.58
C GLU A 30 -1.57 3.65 -7.24
N ILE A 31 -1.20 2.51 -6.67
CA ILE A 31 -0.38 2.48 -5.44
C ILE A 31 1.03 3.02 -5.71
N ALA A 32 1.66 2.65 -6.83
CA ALA A 32 2.98 3.16 -7.20
C ALA A 32 2.97 4.69 -7.40
N ALA A 33 1.87 5.27 -7.87
CA ALA A 33 1.70 6.71 -7.97
C ALA A 33 1.60 7.40 -6.59
N LEU A 34 0.95 6.76 -5.62
CA LEU A 34 0.81 7.26 -4.25
C LEU A 34 2.10 7.08 -3.42
N TRP A 35 2.84 6.00 -3.70
CA TRP A 35 4.08 5.66 -3.02
C TRP A 35 5.07 5.06 -4.01
N PRO A 36 5.89 5.91 -4.67
CA PRO A 36 6.96 5.45 -5.54
C PRO A 36 7.94 4.54 -4.79
N GLY A 37 8.20 3.36 -5.35
CA GLY A 37 9.08 2.35 -4.74
C GLY A 37 8.40 1.41 -3.74
N ALA A 38 7.09 1.55 -3.48
CA ALA A 38 6.35 0.54 -2.75
C ALA A 38 6.24 -0.75 -3.57
N ARG A 39 6.32 -1.90 -2.88
CA ARG A 39 6.04 -3.21 -3.46
C ARG A 39 4.60 -3.57 -3.16
N VAL A 40 3.87 -3.92 -4.21
CA VAL A 40 2.49 -4.42 -4.13
C VAL A 40 2.51 -5.92 -4.44
N ARG A 41 1.76 -6.69 -3.66
CA ARG A 41 1.48 -8.09 -3.93
C ARG A 41 -0.02 -8.28 -3.95
N ILE A 42 -0.56 -8.69 -5.09
CA ILE A 42 -1.96 -9.10 -5.18
C ILE A 42 -2.11 -10.44 -4.47
N LEU A 43 -3.10 -10.51 -3.58
CA LEU A 43 -3.43 -11.72 -2.84
C LEU A 43 -4.58 -12.45 -3.53
N GLU A 44 -5.59 -11.71 -3.98
CA GLU A 44 -6.75 -12.28 -4.64
C GLU A 44 -7.50 -11.25 -5.49
N VAL A 45 -8.09 -11.71 -6.59
CA VAL A 45 -9.03 -10.93 -7.40
C VAL A 45 -10.34 -11.70 -7.47
N ARG A 46 -11.43 -11.10 -7.00
CA ARG A 46 -12.75 -11.72 -6.98
C ARG A 46 -13.76 -10.90 -7.78
N ARG A 47 -14.69 -11.60 -8.42
CA ARG A 47 -15.90 -11.02 -8.98
C ARG A 47 -16.98 -10.95 -7.90
N PRO A 48 -17.76 -9.86 -7.82
CA PRO A 48 -18.98 -9.82 -7.04
C PRO A 48 -19.91 -10.95 -7.47
N ALA A 49 -20.51 -11.65 -6.50
CA ALA A 49 -21.48 -12.70 -6.79
C ALA A 49 -22.68 -12.11 -7.54
N GLY A 50 -23.01 -12.68 -8.71
CA GLY A 50 -24.15 -12.23 -9.53
C GLY A 50 -23.85 -11.09 -10.51
N ALA A 51 -22.57 -10.74 -10.73
CA ALA A 51 -22.20 -9.80 -11.78
C ALA A 51 -22.52 -10.39 -13.18
N ALA A 52 -23.32 -9.68 -13.96
CA ALA A 52 -23.51 -10.00 -15.38
C ALA A 52 -22.21 -9.73 -16.15
N GLU A 53 -21.88 -10.56 -17.14
CA GLU A 53 -20.76 -10.29 -18.03
C GLU A 53 -20.95 -8.92 -18.70
N ARG A 54 -20.02 -8.01 -18.41
CA ARG A 54 -19.95 -6.66 -18.97
C ARG A 54 -18.54 -6.47 -19.51
N ILE A 55 -18.40 -5.54 -20.47
CA ILE A 55 -17.10 -5.19 -21.04
C ILE A 55 -16.15 -4.65 -19.96
N ALA A 56 -16.66 -3.86 -19.00
CA ALA A 56 -15.96 -3.49 -17.79
C ALA A 56 -16.61 -4.20 -16.60
N GLU A 57 -15.81 -4.97 -15.87
CA GLU A 57 -16.22 -5.71 -14.68
C GLU A 57 -15.85 -4.93 -13.43
N GLU A 58 -16.75 -4.90 -12.45
CA GLU A 58 -16.40 -4.48 -11.09
C GLU A 58 -15.70 -5.65 -10.41
N LEU A 59 -14.43 -5.48 -10.05
CA LEU A 59 -13.59 -6.50 -9.45
C LEU A 59 -13.11 -6.03 -8.09
N THR A 60 -13.16 -6.92 -7.11
CA THR A 60 -12.59 -6.70 -5.78
C THR A 60 -11.18 -7.26 -5.77
N VAL A 61 -10.19 -6.42 -5.50
CA VAL A 61 -8.76 -6.78 -5.42
C VAL A 61 -8.31 -6.71 -3.97
N GLU A 62 -7.91 -7.85 -3.42
CA GLU A 62 -7.21 -7.95 -2.14
C GLU A 62 -5.70 -7.87 -2.38
N TYR A 63 -5.01 -6.98 -1.67
CA TYR A 63 -3.59 -6.72 -1.88
C TYR A 63 -2.85 -6.49 -0.55
N ARG A 64 -1.53 -6.70 -0.61
CA ARG A 64 -0.57 -6.30 0.41
C ARG A 64 0.40 -5.28 -0.19
N VAL A 65 0.59 -4.17 0.50
CA VAL A 65 1.58 -3.13 0.16
C VAL A 65 2.67 -3.12 1.21
N SER A 66 3.92 -3.01 0.77
CA SER A 66 5.07 -2.81 1.65
C SER A 66 5.97 -1.74 1.07
N GLY A 67 6.57 -0.94 1.94
CA GLY A 67 7.50 0.09 1.50
C GLY A 67 8.33 0.62 2.65
N THR A 68 9.43 1.26 2.29
CA THR A 68 10.42 1.73 3.24
C THR A 68 10.38 3.26 3.35
N LEU A 69 10.44 3.77 4.58
CA LEU A 69 10.34 5.19 4.93
C LEU A 69 11.52 5.63 5.78
N ASP A 70 12.13 6.77 5.46
CA ASP A 70 13.08 7.43 6.37
C ASP A 70 12.28 8.23 7.42
N VAL A 71 12.45 7.87 8.68
CA VAL A 71 11.69 8.41 9.81
C VAL A 71 12.63 9.03 10.83
N LYS A 72 12.38 10.29 11.20
CA LYS A 72 13.09 10.98 12.27
C LYS A 72 12.26 10.96 13.56
N ALA A 73 12.77 10.31 14.59
CA ALA A 73 12.09 10.15 15.88
C ALA A 73 13.07 10.07 17.07
N PRO A 74 12.62 10.34 18.30
CA PRO A 74 13.47 10.26 19.50
C PRO A 74 13.80 8.82 19.90
N ASP A 75 12.90 7.87 19.66
CA ASP A 75 13.03 6.46 20.04
C ASP A 75 12.34 5.52 19.03
N VAL A 76 12.51 4.21 19.22
CA VAL A 76 11.96 3.14 18.37
C VAL A 76 10.42 3.15 18.34
N LYS A 77 9.76 3.40 19.48
CA LYS A 77 8.29 3.41 19.56
C LYS A 77 7.70 4.59 18.78
N ALA A 78 8.30 5.77 18.95
CA ALA A 78 7.95 6.98 18.21
C ALA A 78 8.24 6.83 16.71
N ALA A 79 9.36 6.19 16.35
CA ALA A 79 9.68 5.89 14.95
C ALA A 79 8.63 4.98 14.29
N ARG A 80 8.17 3.96 15.00
CA ARG A 80 7.11 3.07 14.51
C ARG A 80 5.81 3.83 14.26
N ALA A 81 5.39 4.64 15.23
CA ALA A 81 4.16 5.44 15.12
C ALA A 81 4.25 6.45 13.97
N GLU A 82 5.41 7.06 13.78
CA GLU A 82 5.65 8.00 12.68
C GLU A 82 5.68 7.31 11.31
N GLY A 83 6.29 6.12 11.20
CA GLY A 83 6.23 5.31 9.97
C GLY A 83 4.79 5.01 9.55
N PHE A 84 3.93 4.61 10.49
CA PHE A 84 2.51 4.42 10.20
C PHE A 84 1.78 5.71 9.84
N ARG A 85 2.10 6.82 10.50
CA ARG A 85 1.51 8.14 10.21
C ARG A 85 1.83 8.58 8.78
N GLN A 86 3.09 8.50 8.37
CA GLN A 86 3.52 8.85 7.02
C GLN A 86 2.95 7.90 5.97
N ALA A 87 2.88 6.60 6.26
CA ALA A 87 2.23 5.64 5.38
C ALA A 87 0.75 6.02 5.18
N ARG A 88 -0.01 6.22 6.26
CA ARG A 88 -1.42 6.64 6.19
C ARG A 88 -1.62 7.97 5.44
N ALA A 89 -0.74 8.94 5.65
CA ALA A 89 -0.81 10.24 4.99
C ALA A 89 -0.76 10.12 3.45
N ARG A 90 0.06 9.21 2.91
CA ARG A 90 0.16 8.97 1.45
C ARG A 90 -1.16 8.50 0.84
N PHE A 91 -1.93 7.69 1.56
CA PHE A 91 -3.18 7.10 1.04
C PHE A 91 -4.44 7.86 1.47
N ALA A 92 -4.33 8.91 2.30
CA ALA A 92 -5.45 9.55 2.98
C ALA A 92 -6.55 10.07 2.04
N THR A 93 -6.16 10.60 0.87
CA THR A 93 -7.05 11.18 -0.15
C THR A 93 -7.42 10.20 -1.26
N SER A 94 -7.02 8.93 -1.14
CA SER A 94 -7.21 7.90 -2.17
C SER A 94 -8.28 6.87 -1.79
N ARG A 95 -8.71 6.05 -2.76
CA ARG A 95 -9.57 4.88 -2.51
C ARG A 95 -8.93 3.85 -1.54
N TYR A 96 -7.61 3.86 -1.44
CA TYR A 96 -6.82 2.99 -0.56
C TYR A 96 -6.69 3.51 0.88
N ARG A 97 -7.41 4.57 1.27
CA ARG A 97 -7.34 5.14 2.63
C ARG A 97 -7.65 4.14 3.77
N ARG A 98 -8.32 3.02 3.45
CA ARG A 98 -8.72 1.97 4.39
C ARG A 98 -7.69 0.85 4.55
N VAL A 99 -6.47 0.99 4.02
CA VAL A 99 -5.37 0.04 4.26
C VAL A 99 -5.19 -0.18 5.76
N ARG A 100 -5.25 -1.46 6.17
CA ARG A 100 -4.91 -1.91 7.51
C ARG A 100 -3.40 -2.08 7.60
N TRP A 101 -2.76 -1.20 8.35
CA TRP A 101 -1.32 -1.28 8.61
C TRP A 101 -1.04 -2.32 9.70
N GLU A 102 -0.17 -3.28 9.39
CA GLU A 102 0.06 -4.48 10.20
C GLU A 102 1.37 -4.38 10.97
N THR A 103 2.46 -4.07 10.27
CA THR A 103 3.81 -4.07 10.83
C THR A 103 4.61 -2.85 10.37
N ALA A 104 5.52 -2.42 11.23
CA ALA A 104 6.53 -1.43 10.93
C ALA A 104 7.83 -1.89 11.59
N GLU A 105 8.67 -2.53 10.79
CA GLU A 105 10.00 -3.00 11.15
C GLU A 105 10.98 -1.83 11.04
N LEU A 106 11.89 -1.73 12.02
CA LEU A 106 12.77 -0.57 12.15
C LEU A 106 14.21 -1.00 12.09
N ILE A 107 14.96 -0.42 11.16
CA ILE A 107 16.41 -0.58 11.06
C ILE A 107 17.04 0.75 11.54
N PRO A 108 17.66 0.79 12.73
CA PRO A 108 18.32 1.99 13.22
C PRO A 108 19.57 2.30 12.40
N GLY A 109 19.81 3.58 12.11
CA GLY A 109 21.10 4.05 11.57
C GLY A 109 21.28 3.97 10.05
N LEU A 110 20.29 3.51 9.28
CA LEU A 110 20.31 3.62 7.82
C LEU A 110 19.55 4.88 7.38
N SER A 111 20.24 5.87 6.83
CA SER A 111 19.59 6.94 6.04
C SER A 111 19.67 6.52 4.58
N ILE A 112 18.56 6.57 3.86
CA ILE A 112 18.56 6.30 2.42
C ILE A 112 19.23 7.51 1.78
N GLY A 113 20.54 7.42 1.51
CA GLY A 113 21.22 8.40 0.67
C GLY A 113 20.55 8.38 -0.70
N HIS A 114 19.77 9.40 -1.03
CA HIS A 114 19.49 9.71 -2.43
C HIS A 114 20.78 10.27 -3.01
N GLY A 115 21.46 9.45 -3.82
CA GLY A 115 22.43 9.92 -4.80
C GLY A 115 21.73 10.56 -5.99
#